data_AF-A0A1M6IHK3-F1
#
_entry.id   AF-A0A1M6IHK3-F1
#
_cell.length_a   1.000
_cell.length_b   1.000
_cell.length_c   1.000
_cell.angle_alpha   90.00
_cell.angle_beta   90.00
_cell.angle_gamma   90.00
#
_symmetry.space_group_name_H-M   'P 1'
#
loop_
_entity.id
_entity.type
_entity.pdbx_description
1 polymer ?
#
loop_
_entity_poly.entity_id
_entity_poly.type
_entity_poly.pdbx_seq_one_letter_code
_entity_poly.pdbx_strand_id
1 'polypeptide(L)'
;MNDYSYGYNMYPYTYYGGYMPGYIYPQAIVPQTEDMKILAEQSDEVKAEYQINNLTKQVQTEFVSFQSQLENFGIDRNTAAFLIRFVVTFTINNEAKYSGNIAQKASALYRELRNQHSWVIMMMRNYGIPMPQIPRLLTALIEFVLTRMAGPVRPPESIEQRSIRITNLIREQTTIFAELDRYGVTASIANSMVRAIVLFTLKNSTAGEPPRNIRRRAEEIYRLLEVSNLNIISELQGYSIPNKQMGEIVRTIIIITLRDFYTT
;
A
#
# COMPACT_ATOMS: atom_id res chain seq x y z
N MET A 1 -21.01 -3.16 54.00
CA MET A 1 -20.61 -2.26 52.89
C MET A 1 -19.16 -2.56 52.63
N ASN A 2 -18.88 -3.33 51.57
CA ASN A 2 -17.55 -3.85 51.29
C ASN A 2 -16.93 -3.04 50.15
N ASP A 3 -15.91 -2.24 50.48
CA ASP A 3 -14.97 -1.64 49.54
C ASP A 3 -13.91 -2.69 49.16
N TYR A 4 -13.76 -2.95 47.86
CA TYR A 4 -12.65 -3.73 47.32
C TYR A 4 -11.68 -2.79 46.61
N SER A 5 -10.53 -2.58 47.25
CA SER A 5 -9.36 -1.89 46.72
C SER A 5 -8.60 -2.82 45.76
N TYR A 6 -8.49 -2.43 44.48
CA TYR A 6 -7.63 -3.11 43.51
C TYR A 6 -6.25 -2.46 43.51
N GLY A 7 -5.28 -3.13 44.13
CA GLY A 7 -3.85 -2.80 44.03
C GLY A 7 -3.24 -3.34 42.74
N TYR A 8 -2.62 -2.47 41.95
CA TYR A 8 -1.81 -2.85 40.80
C TYR A 8 -0.41 -3.29 41.27
N ASN A 9 -0.06 -4.55 40.99
CA ASN A 9 1.30 -5.08 41.17
C ASN A 9 2.25 -4.49 40.11
N MET A 10 3.21 -3.69 40.57
CA MET A 10 4.40 -3.27 39.80
C MET A 10 5.41 -4.43 39.80
N TYR A 11 5.79 -4.92 38.62
CA TYR A 11 6.95 -5.80 38.47
C TYR A 11 8.22 -4.94 38.30
N PRO A 12 9.27 -5.12 39.13
CA PRO A 12 10.54 -4.43 38.94
C PRO A 12 11.37 -5.12 37.85
N TYR A 13 11.69 -4.40 36.77
CA TYR A 13 12.71 -4.81 35.81
C TYR A 13 14.10 -4.52 36.41
N THR A 14 14.80 -5.57 36.82
CA THR A 14 16.22 -5.50 37.19
C THR A 14 17.09 -5.59 35.93
N TYR A 15 17.89 -4.55 35.69
CA TYR A 15 18.94 -4.51 34.67
C TYR A 15 20.07 -5.49 35.04
N TYR A 16 20.20 -6.60 34.32
CA TYR A 16 21.38 -7.47 34.38
C TYR A 16 22.33 -7.10 33.23
N GLY A 17 23.40 -6.38 33.56
CA GLY A 17 24.53 -6.12 32.67
C GLY A 17 25.38 -7.39 32.53
N GLY A 18 25.09 -8.20 31.51
CA GLY A 18 25.87 -9.38 31.15
C GLY A 18 26.75 -9.10 29.94
N TYR A 19 28.06 -9.26 30.10
CA TYR A 19 29.02 -9.37 29.00
C TYR A 19 28.59 -10.49 28.05
N MET A 20 28.21 -10.16 26.81
CA MET A 20 27.96 -11.17 25.77
C MET A 20 29.28 -11.62 25.14
N PRO A 21 29.58 -12.94 25.11
CA PRO A 21 30.72 -13.48 24.39
C PRO A 21 30.54 -13.25 22.87
N GLY A 22 31.64 -12.88 22.19
CA GLY A 22 31.64 -12.63 20.75
C GLY A 22 31.27 -13.88 19.95
N TYR A 23 30.03 -13.93 19.47
CA TYR A 23 29.65 -14.87 18.42
C TYR A 23 30.23 -14.38 17.10
N ILE A 24 31.13 -15.17 16.52
CA ILE A 24 31.52 -15.05 15.12
C ILE A 24 30.28 -15.41 14.31
N TYR A 25 29.59 -14.40 13.78
CA TYR A 25 28.52 -14.63 12.83
C TYR A 25 29.13 -15.32 11.60
N PRO A 26 28.67 -16.53 11.22
CA PRO A 26 29.05 -17.10 9.94
C PRO A 26 28.62 -16.10 8.86
N GLN A 27 29.54 -15.72 7.98
CA GLN A 27 29.21 -14.85 6.86
C GLN A 27 28.08 -15.52 6.07
N ALA A 28 26.91 -14.89 6.06
CA ALA A 28 25.81 -15.33 5.23
C ALA A 28 26.33 -15.36 3.79
N ILE A 29 26.32 -16.55 3.19
CA ILE A 29 26.57 -16.71 1.76
C ILE A 29 25.48 -15.88 1.08
N VAL A 30 25.86 -14.73 0.54
CA VAL A 30 24.95 -13.88 -0.24
C VAL A 30 24.64 -14.67 -1.51
N PRO A 31 23.40 -15.14 -1.73
CA PRO A 31 23.06 -15.87 -2.94
C PRO A 31 23.35 -14.97 -4.14
N GLN A 32 24.03 -15.52 -5.16
CA GLN A 32 24.27 -14.79 -6.40
C GLN A 32 22.92 -14.41 -7.03
N THR A 33 22.90 -13.24 -7.65
CA THR A 33 21.76 -12.38 -8.01
C THR A 33 20.62 -13.01 -8.83
N GLU A 34 20.75 -14.24 -9.32
CA GLU A 34 19.69 -14.93 -10.08
C GLU A 34 18.68 -15.66 -9.17
N ASP A 35 19.12 -16.29 -8.08
CA ASP A 35 18.22 -17.04 -7.20
C ASP A 35 17.28 -16.12 -6.39
N MET A 36 17.74 -14.92 -6.04
CA MET A 36 16.89 -13.88 -5.42
C MET A 36 15.83 -13.33 -6.39
N LYS A 37 16.11 -13.31 -7.70
CA LYS A 37 15.17 -12.84 -8.71
C LYS A 37 14.04 -13.85 -8.92
N ILE A 38 14.38 -15.14 -8.95
CA ILE A 38 13.43 -16.25 -9.04
C ILE A 38 12.53 -16.30 -7.79
N LEU A 39 13.08 -16.11 -6.59
CA LEU A 39 12.30 -16.06 -5.35
C LEU A 39 11.41 -14.81 -5.25
N ALA A 40 11.87 -13.65 -5.71
CA ALA A 40 11.06 -12.43 -5.74
C ALA A 40 9.91 -12.53 -6.76
N GLU A 41 10.16 -13.11 -7.93
CA GLU A 41 9.18 -13.31 -9.00
C GLU A 41 8.13 -14.37 -8.62
N GLN A 42 8.56 -15.48 -8.00
CA GLN A 42 7.65 -16.45 -7.36
C GLN A 42 6.84 -15.80 -6.23
N SER A 43 7.41 -14.83 -5.49
CA SER A 43 6.68 -14.16 -4.42
C SER A 43 5.56 -13.25 -4.94
N ASP A 44 5.73 -12.64 -6.11
CA ASP A 44 4.73 -11.74 -6.69
C ASP A 44 3.61 -12.51 -7.39
N GLU A 45 3.93 -13.62 -8.05
CA GLU A 45 2.94 -14.55 -8.60
C GLU A 45 2.09 -15.19 -7.48
N VAL A 46 2.72 -15.63 -6.40
CA VAL A 46 2.02 -16.18 -5.22
C VAL A 46 1.14 -15.13 -4.52
N LYS A 47 1.58 -13.86 -4.46
CA LYS A 47 0.76 -12.75 -3.93
C LYS A 47 -0.44 -12.46 -4.84
N ALA A 48 -0.24 -12.45 -6.16
CA ALA A 48 -1.32 -12.24 -7.12
C ALA A 48 -2.35 -13.38 -7.05
N GLU A 49 -1.91 -14.63 -6.97
CA GLU A 49 -2.81 -15.78 -6.84
C GLU A 49 -3.57 -15.77 -5.51
N TYR A 50 -2.91 -15.38 -4.41
CA TYR A 50 -3.57 -15.19 -3.12
C TYR A 50 -4.63 -14.06 -3.17
N GLN A 51 -4.32 -12.94 -3.81
CA GLN A 51 -5.28 -11.85 -4.02
C GLN A 51 -6.47 -12.28 -4.89
N ILE A 52 -6.23 -12.98 -5.99
CA ILE A 52 -7.28 -13.53 -6.86
C ILE A 52 -8.17 -14.49 -6.08
N ASN A 53 -7.59 -15.43 -5.31
CA ASN A 53 -8.35 -16.41 -4.54
C ASN A 53 -9.16 -15.75 -3.42
N ASN A 54 -8.62 -14.73 -2.75
CA ASN A 54 -9.34 -14.00 -1.71
C ASN A 54 -10.46 -13.12 -2.26
N LEU A 55 -10.20 -12.38 -3.34
CA LEU A 55 -11.22 -11.58 -4.01
C LEU A 55 -12.30 -12.48 -4.60
N THR A 56 -11.94 -13.61 -5.19
CA THR A 56 -12.92 -14.59 -5.70
C THR A 56 -13.81 -15.13 -4.57
N LYS A 57 -13.25 -15.46 -3.40
CA LYS A 57 -14.04 -15.91 -2.23
C LYS A 57 -14.94 -14.80 -1.68
N GLN A 58 -14.46 -13.55 -1.62
CA GLN A 58 -15.25 -12.40 -1.17
C GLN A 58 -16.40 -12.11 -2.15
N VAL A 59 -16.11 -12.11 -3.45
CA VAL A 59 -17.13 -12.01 -4.50
C VAL A 59 -18.13 -13.16 -4.38
N GLN A 60 -17.70 -14.40 -4.19
CA GLN A 60 -18.64 -15.52 -4.02
C GLN A 60 -19.52 -15.40 -2.76
N THR A 61 -19.01 -14.78 -1.69
CA THR A 61 -19.75 -14.63 -0.41
C THR A 61 -20.73 -13.47 -0.44
N GLU A 62 -20.37 -12.36 -1.08
CA GLU A 62 -21.19 -11.13 -1.09
C GLU A 62 -22.02 -10.97 -2.37
N PHE A 63 -21.62 -11.66 -3.44
CA PHE A 63 -22.30 -11.70 -4.73
C PHE A 63 -23.10 -13.01 -4.89
N VAL A 64 -23.52 -13.63 -3.77
CA VAL A 64 -24.50 -14.73 -3.74
C VAL A 64 -25.76 -14.36 -4.53
N SER A 65 -26.16 -13.08 -4.48
CA SER A 65 -27.29 -12.55 -5.26
C SER A 65 -27.05 -12.58 -6.77
N PHE A 66 -25.81 -12.43 -7.23
CA PHE A 66 -25.44 -12.54 -8.64
C PHE A 66 -25.30 -13.98 -9.10
N GLN A 67 -24.72 -14.84 -8.26
CA GLN A 67 -24.71 -16.28 -8.51
C GLN A 67 -26.14 -16.81 -8.62
N SER A 68 -27.02 -16.41 -7.70
CA SER A 68 -28.46 -16.74 -7.74
C SER A 68 -29.14 -16.18 -9.00
N GLN A 69 -28.75 -14.98 -9.47
CA GLN A 69 -29.26 -14.44 -10.74
C GLN A 69 -28.83 -15.28 -11.94
N LEU A 70 -27.55 -15.69 -12.01
CA LEU A 70 -27.07 -16.57 -13.08
C LEU A 70 -27.77 -17.94 -13.04
N GLU A 71 -27.97 -18.50 -11.85
CA GLU A 71 -28.71 -19.76 -11.64
C GLU A 71 -30.18 -19.65 -12.06
N ASN A 72 -30.83 -18.49 -11.83
CA ASN A 72 -32.20 -18.23 -12.31
C ASN A 72 -32.29 -18.18 -13.85
N PHE A 73 -31.18 -17.93 -14.55
CA PHE A 73 -31.09 -18.05 -16.01
C PHE A 73 -30.69 -19.47 -16.46
N GLY A 74 -30.58 -20.43 -15.54
CA GLY A 74 -30.24 -21.81 -15.86
C GLY A 74 -28.74 -22.06 -16.07
N ILE A 75 -27.87 -21.12 -15.64
CA ILE A 75 -26.44 -21.36 -15.59
C ILE A 75 -26.16 -22.21 -14.35
N ASP A 76 -25.55 -23.38 -14.54
CA ASP A 76 -25.18 -24.22 -13.41
C ASP A 76 -24.10 -23.56 -12.55
N ARG A 77 -24.05 -23.96 -11.28
CA ARG A 77 -23.17 -23.36 -10.27
C ARG A 77 -21.70 -23.36 -10.66
N ASN A 78 -21.23 -24.39 -11.36
CA ASN A 78 -19.82 -24.50 -11.77
C ASN A 78 -19.52 -23.54 -12.92
N THR A 79 -20.41 -23.46 -13.91
CA THR A 79 -20.29 -22.48 -15.00
C THR A 79 -20.37 -21.05 -14.49
N ALA A 80 -21.28 -20.76 -13.55
CA ALA A 80 -21.37 -19.45 -12.91
C ALA A 80 -20.08 -19.10 -12.15
N ALA A 81 -19.54 -20.03 -11.37
CA ALA A 81 -18.29 -19.84 -10.63
C ALA A 81 -17.10 -19.62 -11.58
N PHE A 82 -17.03 -20.36 -12.68
CA PHE A 82 -16.01 -20.18 -13.71
C PHE A 82 -16.10 -18.79 -14.35
N LEU A 83 -17.30 -18.36 -14.75
CA LEU A 83 -17.53 -17.03 -15.34
C LEU A 83 -17.13 -15.91 -14.38
N ILE A 84 -17.53 -16.01 -13.10
CA ILE A 84 -17.16 -15.05 -12.07
C ILE A 84 -15.64 -14.98 -11.94
N ARG A 85 -14.97 -16.13 -11.76
CA ARG A 85 -13.51 -16.18 -11.63
C ARG A 85 -12.81 -15.58 -12.85
N PHE A 86 -13.29 -15.89 -14.05
CA PHE A 86 -12.75 -15.34 -15.29
C PHE A 86 -12.84 -13.80 -15.33
N VAL A 87 -14.02 -13.23 -15.04
CA VAL A 87 -14.22 -11.77 -15.05
C VAL A 87 -13.41 -11.08 -13.95
N VAL A 88 -13.30 -11.69 -12.77
CA VAL A 88 -12.47 -11.19 -11.66
C VAL A 88 -11.00 -11.15 -12.07
N THR A 89 -10.45 -12.26 -12.57
CA THR A 89 -9.05 -12.33 -13.02
C THR A 89 -8.78 -11.35 -14.17
N PHE A 90 -9.69 -11.26 -15.14
CA PHE A 90 -9.58 -10.29 -16.22
C PHE A 90 -9.55 -8.85 -15.69
N THR A 91 -10.41 -8.52 -14.73
CA THR A 91 -10.48 -7.18 -14.13
C THR A 91 -9.16 -6.83 -13.43
N ILE A 92 -8.67 -7.72 -12.56
CA ILE A 92 -7.41 -7.52 -11.82
C ILE A 92 -6.23 -7.30 -12.77
N ASN A 93 -6.13 -8.11 -13.82
CA ASN A 93 -4.99 -8.06 -14.74
C ASN A 93 -5.01 -6.84 -15.68
N ASN A 94 -6.15 -6.16 -15.81
CA ASN A 94 -6.33 -5.07 -16.77
C ASN A 94 -6.67 -3.72 -16.12
N GLU A 95 -6.96 -3.66 -14.82
CA GLU A 95 -7.40 -2.41 -14.18
C GLU A 95 -6.36 -1.28 -14.26
N ALA A 96 -5.06 -1.62 -14.22
CA ALA A 96 -3.97 -0.66 -14.27
C ALA A 96 -3.87 0.05 -15.63
N LYS A 97 -4.45 -0.51 -16.70
CA LYS A 97 -4.50 0.11 -18.04
C LYS A 97 -5.44 1.31 -18.10
N TYR A 98 -6.37 1.42 -17.16
CA TYR A 98 -7.44 2.41 -17.19
C TYR A 98 -7.36 3.36 -15.99
N SER A 99 -7.49 4.66 -16.28
CA SER A 99 -7.60 5.73 -15.29
C SER A 99 -9.05 6.24 -15.18
N GLY A 100 -9.33 7.03 -14.16
CA GLY A 100 -10.66 7.59 -13.90
C GLY A 100 -11.39 6.94 -12.72
N ASN A 101 -12.66 7.30 -12.54
CA ASN A 101 -13.49 6.77 -11.46
C ASN A 101 -13.91 5.31 -11.73
N ILE A 102 -14.42 4.62 -10.71
CA ILE A 102 -14.78 3.19 -10.78
C ILE A 102 -15.74 2.89 -11.94
N ALA A 103 -16.77 3.71 -12.12
CA ALA A 103 -17.75 3.52 -13.20
C ALA A 103 -17.12 3.69 -14.60
N GLN A 104 -16.23 4.67 -14.76
CA GLN A 104 -15.48 4.89 -16.01
C GLN A 104 -14.54 3.71 -16.31
N LYS A 105 -13.79 3.25 -15.30
CA LYS A 105 -12.91 2.08 -15.42
C LYS A 105 -13.71 0.82 -15.76
N ALA A 106 -14.82 0.57 -15.07
CA ALA A 106 -15.65 -0.60 -15.32
C ALA A 106 -16.25 -0.60 -16.73
N SER A 107 -16.72 0.56 -17.20
CA SER A 107 -17.21 0.70 -18.57
C SER A 107 -16.12 0.44 -19.61
N ALA A 108 -14.88 0.89 -19.34
CA ALA A 108 -13.75 0.66 -20.22
C ALA A 108 -13.34 -0.82 -20.25
N LEU A 109 -13.23 -1.45 -19.08
CA LEU A 109 -12.93 -2.87 -18.93
C LEU A 109 -14.00 -3.76 -19.56
N TYR A 110 -15.29 -3.42 -19.42
CA TYR A 110 -16.37 -4.15 -20.09
C TYR A 110 -16.23 -4.10 -21.62
N ARG A 111 -15.89 -2.93 -22.19
CA ARG A 111 -15.66 -2.80 -23.64
C ARG A 111 -14.48 -3.66 -24.08
N GLU A 112 -13.38 -3.70 -23.32
CA GLU A 112 -12.23 -4.55 -23.63
C GLU A 112 -12.59 -6.04 -23.53
N LEU A 113 -13.27 -6.45 -22.46
CA LEU A 113 -13.77 -7.80 -22.26
C LEU A 113 -14.64 -8.24 -23.44
N ARG A 114 -15.57 -7.41 -23.89
CA ARG A 114 -16.42 -7.66 -25.05
C ARG A 114 -15.61 -7.86 -26.33
N ASN A 115 -14.56 -7.06 -26.52
CA ASN A 115 -13.76 -7.08 -27.73
C ASN A 115 -12.81 -8.29 -27.78
N GLN A 116 -12.19 -8.64 -26.65
CA GLN A 116 -11.19 -9.72 -26.56
C GLN A 116 -11.80 -11.09 -26.27
N HIS A 117 -12.95 -11.11 -25.58
CA HIS A 117 -13.57 -12.32 -25.05
C HIS A 117 -15.06 -12.35 -25.37
N SER A 118 -15.41 -12.15 -26.64
CA SER A 118 -16.79 -12.19 -27.14
C SER A 118 -17.53 -13.50 -26.81
N TRP A 119 -16.79 -14.60 -26.61
CA TRP A 119 -17.33 -15.89 -26.18
C TRP A 119 -18.07 -15.82 -24.83
N VAL A 120 -17.69 -14.92 -23.92
CA VAL A 120 -18.38 -14.72 -22.63
C VAL A 120 -19.81 -14.26 -22.86
N ILE A 121 -20.00 -13.30 -23.77
CA ILE A 121 -21.31 -12.76 -24.12
C ILE A 121 -22.13 -13.83 -24.84
N MET A 122 -21.52 -14.59 -25.75
CA MET A 122 -22.20 -15.70 -26.44
C MET A 122 -22.64 -16.78 -25.46
N MET A 123 -21.79 -17.14 -24.49
CA MET A 123 -22.12 -18.12 -23.45
C MET A 123 -23.32 -17.64 -22.63
N MET A 124 -23.26 -16.43 -22.08
CA MET A 124 -24.38 -15.85 -21.30
C MET A 124 -25.68 -15.81 -22.11
N ARG A 125 -25.60 -15.48 -23.40
CA ARG A 125 -26.77 -15.51 -24.31
C ARG A 125 -27.32 -16.92 -24.54
N ASN A 126 -26.45 -17.92 -24.68
CA ASN A 126 -26.86 -19.31 -24.88
C ASN A 126 -27.55 -19.89 -23.64
N TYR A 127 -27.23 -19.37 -22.45
CA TYR A 127 -27.97 -19.61 -21.21
C TYR A 127 -29.17 -18.68 -21.03
N GLY A 128 -29.71 -18.09 -22.11
CA GLY A 128 -30.98 -17.36 -22.05
C GLY A 128 -30.93 -15.99 -21.38
N ILE A 129 -29.74 -15.46 -21.03
CA ILE A 129 -29.65 -14.09 -20.50
C ILE A 129 -29.99 -13.09 -21.62
N PRO A 130 -30.98 -12.19 -21.42
CA PRO A 130 -31.34 -11.21 -22.43
C PRO A 130 -30.17 -10.29 -22.78
N MET A 131 -29.97 -9.99 -24.06
CA MET A 131 -28.88 -9.12 -24.54
C MET A 131 -28.78 -7.76 -23.80
N PRO A 132 -29.88 -7.08 -23.41
CA PRO A 132 -29.79 -5.84 -22.63
C PRO A 132 -29.30 -6.02 -21.19
N GLN A 133 -29.40 -7.24 -20.62
CA GLN A 133 -28.99 -7.54 -19.25
C GLN A 133 -27.51 -7.91 -19.13
N ILE A 134 -26.95 -8.59 -20.13
CA ILE A 134 -25.52 -8.98 -20.16
C ILE A 134 -24.57 -7.81 -19.84
N PRO A 135 -24.63 -6.63 -20.53
CA PRO A 135 -23.75 -5.50 -20.21
C PRO A 135 -23.94 -4.97 -18.79
N ARG A 136 -25.17 -5.02 -18.25
CA ARG A 136 -25.48 -4.55 -16.90
C ARG A 136 -24.86 -5.47 -15.86
N LEU A 137 -25.03 -6.79 -16.04
CA LEU A 137 -24.49 -7.82 -15.15
C LEU A 137 -22.96 -7.82 -15.15
N LEU A 138 -22.33 -7.79 -16.32
CA LEU A 138 -20.87 -7.78 -16.43
C LEU A 138 -20.27 -6.48 -15.91
N THR A 139 -20.83 -5.32 -16.23
CA THR A 139 -20.35 -4.04 -15.69
C THR A 139 -20.51 -3.99 -14.18
N ALA A 140 -21.65 -4.42 -13.62
CA ALA A 140 -21.87 -4.45 -12.18
C ALA A 140 -20.88 -5.38 -11.45
N LEU A 141 -20.56 -6.54 -12.03
CA LEU A 141 -19.54 -7.44 -11.50
C LEU A 141 -18.14 -6.78 -11.52
N ILE A 142 -17.78 -6.12 -12.62
CA ILE A 142 -16.49 -5.40 -12.73
C ILE A 142 -16.43 -4.25 -11.72
N GLU A 143 -17.49 -3.43 -11.60
CA GLU A 143 -17.57 -2.34 -10.62
C GLU A 143 -17.42 -2.86 -9.19
N PHE A 144 -18.07 -3.98 -8.88
CA PHE A 144 -17.96 -4.63 -7.59
C PHE A 144 -16.52 -5.05 -7.30
N VAL A 145 -15.85 -5.72 -8.26
CA VAL A 145 -14.45 -6.14 -8.12
C VAL A 145 -13.55 -4.92 -7.92
N LEU A 146 -13.67 -3.88 -8.76
CA LEU A 146 -12.89 -2.65 -8.62
C LEU A 146 -13.12 -1.96 -7.28
N THR A 147 -14.35 -1.94 -6.79
CA THR A 147 -14.69 -1.37 -5.47
C THR A 147 -14.01 -2.15 -4.35
N ARG A 148 -13.95 -3.47 -4.45
CA ARG A 148 -13.26 -4.32 -3.47
C ARG A 148 -11.74 -4.21 -3.56
N MET A 149 -11.18 -4.08 -4.77
CA MET A 149 -9.76 -3.82 -4.99
C MET A 149 -9.32 -2.46 -4.45
N ALA A 150 -10.17 -1.43 -4.58
CA ALA A 150 -9.97 -0.13 -3.97
C ALA A 150 -10.02 -0.17 -2.42
N GLY A 151 -10.48 -1.29 -1.83
CA GLY A 151 -10.72 -1.44 -0.40
C GLY A 151 -12.01 -0.74 0.06
N PRO A 152 -12.35 -0.79 1.37
CA PRO A 152 -13.39 0.10 1.90
C PRO A 152 -13.04 1.53 1.46
N VAL A 153 -14.01 2.31 0.99
CA VAL A 153 -13.84 3.73 0.60
C VAL A 153 -13.12 4.42 1.75
N ARG A 154 -11.78 4.48 1.67
CA ARG A 154 -11.00 5.18 2.67
C ARG A 154 -11.36 6.63 2.38
N PRO A 155 -11.91 7.40 3.34
CA PRO A 155 -11.89 8.84 3.19
C PRO A 155 -10.47 9.22 2.77
N PRO A 156 -10.30 10.16 1.82
CA PRO A 156 -8.98 10.52 1.33
C PRO A 156 -8.06 10.65 2.52
N GLU A 157 -7.03 9.79 2.56
CA GLU A 157 -6.15 9.67 3.71
C GLU A 157 -5.68 11.09 4.04
N SER A 158 -5.98 11.55 5.25
CA SER A 158 -5.60 12.91 5.61
C SER A 158 -4.09 13.04 5.50
N ILE A 159 -3.59 14.23 5.19
CA ILE A 159 -2.14 14.48 5.09
C ILE A 159 -1.44 14.02 6.39
N GLU A 160 -2.11 14.15 7.53
CA GLU A 160 -1.66 13.70 8.84
C GLU A 160 -1.63 12.17 8.95
N GLN A 161 -2.66 11.45 8.49
CA GLN A 161 -2.67 9.99 8.48
C GLN A 161 -1.57 9.43 7.57
N ARG A 162 -1.41 10.03 6.38
CA ARG A 162 -0.35 9.67 5.43
C ARG A 162 1.03 9.93 6.01
N SER A 163 1.19 11.03 6.76
CA SER A 163 2.46 11.32 7.44
C SER A 163 2.84 10.24 8.46
N ILE A 164 1.86 9.70 9.21
CA ILE A 164 2.11 8.62 10.17
C ILE A 164 2.53 7.35 9.43
N ARG A 165 1.80 6.98 8.37
CA ARG A 165 2.11 5.79 7.57
C ARG A 165 3.51 5.84 7.00
N ILE A 166 3.87 6.93 6.31
CA ILE A 166 5.19 7.11 5.71
C ILE A 166 6.28 7.16 6.79
N THR A 167 6.02 7.75 7.95
CA THR A 167 6.98 7.73 9.06
C THR A 167 7.27 6.31 9.55
N ASN A 168 6.23 5.47 9.67
CA ASN A 168 6.41 4.06 10.02
C ASN A 168 7.16 3.30 8.91
N LEU A 169 6.85 3.56 7.64
CA LEU A 169 7.57 2.99 6.49
C LEU A 169 9.07 3.33 6.55
N ILE A 170 9.41 4.58 6.83
CA ILE A 170 10.81 5.03 6.98
C ILE A 170 11.47 4.30 8.16
N ARG A 171 10.77 4.12 9.28
CA ARG A 171 11.29 3.39 10.44
C ARG A 171 11.60 1.93 10.10
N GLU A 172 10.70 1.27 9.38
CA GLU A 172 10.79 -0.17 9.11
C GLU A 172 11.77 -0.50 7.98
N GLN A 173 11.91 0.39 7.00
CA GLN A 173 12.61 0.08 5.74
C GLN A 173 13.94 0.83 5.56
N THR A 174 14.34 1.68 6.52
CA THR A 174 15.55 2.50 6.39
C THR A 174 16.40 2.51 7.66
N THR A 175 17.65 2.93 7.50
CA THR A 175 18.58 3.14 8.62
C THR A 175 18.44 4.52 9.27
N ILE A 176 17.51 5.38 8.83
CA ILE A 176 17.43 6.78 9.29
C ILE A 176 17.24 6.87 10.81
N PHE A 177 16.37 6.05 11.40
CA PHE A 177 16.14 6.06 12.84
C PHE A 177 17.36 5.55 13.62
N ALA A 178 18.03 4.51 13.11
CA ALA A 178 19.29 4.01 13.70
C ALA A 178 20.42 5.04 13.57
N GLU A 179 20.42 5.84 12.51
CA GLU A 179 21.39 6.89 12.29
C GLU A 179 21.16 8.07 13.25
N LEU A 180 19.92 8.51 13.44
CA LEU A 180 19.57 9.53 14.43
C LEU A 180 19.93 9.09 15.85
N ASP A 181 19.67 7.82 16.19
CA ASP A 181 20.02 7.24 17.49
C ASP A 181 21.53 7.28 17.78
N ARG A 182 22.38 7.08 16.75
CA ARG A 182 23.85 7.21 16.89
C ARG A 182 24.30 8.61 17.29
N TYR A 183 23.49 9.63 17.02
CA TYR A 183 23.74 11.01 17.44
C TYR A 183 23.02 11.37 18.75
N GLY A 184 22.49 10.39 19.48
CA GLY A 184 21.81 10.59 20.76
C GLY A 184 20.39 11.12 20.64
N VAL A 185 19.79 11.09 19.45
CA VAL A 185 18.39 11.47 19.26
C VAL A 185 17.50 10.34 19.78
N THR A 186 16.74 10.60 20.84
CA THR A 186 15.82 9.59 21.38
C THR A 186 14.75 9.20 20.35
N ALA A 187 14.26 7.96 20.41
CA ALA A 187 13.26 7.45 19.46
C ALA A 187 11.99 8.32 19.35
N SER A 188 11.54 8.92 20.45
CA SER A 188 10.38 9.82 20.46
C SER A 188 10.65 11.10 19.66
N ILE A 189 11.82 11.70 19.84
CA ILE A 189 12.22 12.94 19.16
C ILE A 189 12.49 12.64 17.68
N ALA A 190 13.21 11.55 17.38
CA ALA A 190 13.41 11.09 16.00
C ALA A 190 12.07 10.89 15.28
N ASN A 191 11.08 10.26 15.94
CA ASN A 191 9.75 10.07 15.38
C ASN A 191 9.04 11.40 15.11
N SER A 192 9.09 12.34 16.05
CA SER A 192 8.51 13.68 15.88
C SER A 192 9.14 14.44 14.70
N MET A 193 10.48 14.44 14.62
CA MET A 193 11.21 15.14 13.56
C MET A 193 10.95 14.52 12.19
N VAL A 194 11.07 13.20 12.05
CA VAL A 194 10.78 12.51 10.77
C VAL A 194 9.35 12.79 10.33
N ARG A 195 8.37 12.69 11.24
CA ARG A 195 6.98 12.98 10.92
C ARG A 195 6.76 14.42 10.49
N ALA A 196 7.42 15.38 11.14
CA ALA A 196 7.33 16.79 10.77
C ALA A 196 7.89 17.06 9.36
N ILE A 197 9.03 16.45 9.01
CA ILE A 197 9.63 16.53 7.66
C ILE A 197 8.70 15.90 6.61
N VAL A 198 8.15 14.71 6.90
CA VAL A 198 7.19 14.03 6.01
C VAL A 198 5.95 14.92 5.80
N LEU A 199 5.37 15.45 6.88
CA LEU A 199 4.18 16.30 6.82
C LEU A 199 4.45 17.57 6.00
N PHE A 200 5.59 18.21 6.22
CA PHE A 200 6.01 19.37 5.44
C PHE A 200 6.15 19.03 3.95
N THR A 201 6.77 17.89 3.64
CA THR A 201 6.94 17.41 2.27
C THR A 201 5.59 17.20 1.59
N LEU A 202 4.65 16.52 2.25
CA LEU A 202 3.31 16.27 1.71
C LEU A 202 2.57 17.58 1.44
N LYS A 203 2.62 18.56 2.36
CA LYS A 203 1.97 19.87 2.18
C LYS A 203 2.55 20.69 1.03
N ASN A 204 3.83 20.49 0.71
CA ASN A 204 4.52 21.19 -0.38
C ASN A 204 4.61 20.34 -1.66
N SER A 205 3.92 19.20 -1.72
CA SER A 205 3.84 18.35 -2.91
C SER A 205 2.49 18.54 -3.59
N THR A 206 2.49 18.76 -4.91
CA THR A 206 1.28 18.91 -5.72
C THR A 206 0.82 17.54 -6.20
N ALA A 207 -0.37 17.10 -5.79
CA ALA A 207 -0.92 15.78 -6.13
C ALA A 207 -1.18 15.57 -7.64
N GLY A 208 -1.35 16.65 -8.41
CA GLY A 208 -1.73 16.59 -9.82
C GLY A 208 -0.58 16.59 -10.82
N GLU A 209 0.67 16.82 -10.39
CA GLU A 209 1.80 17.01 -11.29
C GLU A 209 3.04 16.28 -10.75
N PRO A 210 3.28 15.01 -11.14
CA PRO A 210 4.46 14.29 -10.70
C PRO A 210 5.73 14.97 -11.26
N PRO A 211 6.76 15.18 -10.42
CA PRO A 211 7.97 15.85 -10.86
C PRO A 211 8.72 14.95 -11.85
N ARG A 212 9.22 15.55 -12.95
CA ARG A 212 10.09 14.85 -13.92
C ARG A 212 11.35 14.27 -13.27
N ASN A 213 11.80 14.85 -12.16
CA ASN A 213 12.97 14.39 -11.41
C ASN A 213 12.72 14.52 -9.90
N ILE A 214 12.50 13.39 -9.22
CA ILE A 214 12.24 13.33 -7.78
C ILE A 214 13.38 13.92 -6.97
N ARG A 215 14.65 13.71 -7.37
CA ARG A 215 15.81 14.24 -6.63
C ARG A 215 15.86 15.75 -6.69
N ARG A 216 15.62 16.33 -7.88
CA ARG A 216 15.53 17.79 -8.04
C ARG A 216 14.39 18.36 -7.19
N ARG A 217 13.21 17.71 -7.20
CA ARG A 217 12.09 18.14 -6.37
C ARG A 217 12.38 18.04 -4.88
N ALA A 218 13.09 16.99 -4.46
CA ALA A 218 13.50 16.83 -3.07
C ALA A 218 14.45 17.95 -2.63
N GLU A 219 15.38 18.38 -3.49
CA GLU A 219 16.27 19.51 -3.21
C GLU A 219 15.50 20.83 -3.07
N GLU A 220 14.50 21.08 -3.93
CA GLU A 220 13.63 22.25 -3.83
C GLU A 220 12.87 22.28 -2.49
N ILE A 221 12.26 21.15 -2.11
CA ILE A 221 11.54 21.03 -0.83
C ILE A 221 12.49 21.14 0.36
N TYR A 222 13.70 20.58 0.27
CA TYR A 222 14.73 20.71 1.30
C TYR A 222 15.09 22.19 1.55
N ARG A 223 15.33 22.96 0.49
CA ARG A 223 15.60 24.41 0.61
C ARG A 223 14.41 25.17 1.20
N LEU A 224 13.19 24.80 0.82
CA LEU A 224 11.99 25.38 1.43
C LEU A 224 11.93 25.06 2.93
N LEU A 225 12.28 23.84 3.33
CA LEU A 225 12.29 23.42 4.73
C LEU A 225 13.34 24.18 5.53
N GLU A 226 14.55 24.37 4.99
CA GLU A 226 15.62 25.18 5.63
C GLU A 226 15.16 26.62 5.91
N VAL A 227 14.41 27.23 4.97
CA VAL A 227 13.93 28.62 5.11
C VAL A 227 12.71 28.71 6.05
N SER A 228 11.78 27.76 5.96
CA SER A 228 10.46 27.87 6.61
C SER A 228 10.35 27.18 7.96
N ASN A 229 11.22 26.22 8.28
CA ASN A 229 11.13 25.40 9.49
C ASN A 229 12.46 25.37 10.23
N LEU A 230 12.95 26.55 10.61
CA LEU A 230 14.18 26.74 11.37
C LEU A 230 14.21 25.90 12.66
N ASN A 231 13.06 25.64 13.27
CA ASN A 231 12.97 24.85 14.52
C ASN A 231 13.40 23.39 14.33
N ILE A 232 13.05 22.73 13.22
CA ILE A 232 13.42 21.32 12.99
C ILE A 232 14.92 21.22 12.73
N ILE A 233 15.46 22.17 11.95
CA ILE A 233 16.88 22.22 11.63
C ILE A 233 17.70 22.56 12.86
N SER A 234 17.28 23.54 13.66
CA SER A 234 17.98 23.90 14.89
C SER A 234 17.93 22.79 15.95
N GLU A 235 16.80 22.06 16.03
CA GLU A 235 16.68 20.89 16.90
C GLU A 235 17.65 19.78 16.48
N LEU A 236 17.75 19.46 15.19
CA LEU A 236 18.74 18.50 14.66
C LEU A 236 20.19 18.95 14.92
N GLN A 237 20.47 20.25 14.78
CA GLN A 237 21.79 20.81 15.09
C GLN A 237 22.15 20.70 16.58
N GLY A 238 21.16 20.72 17.47
CA GLY A 238 21.36 20.52 18.91
C GLY A 238 21.96 19.15 19.26
N TYR A 239 21.79 18.15 18.40
CA TYR A 239 22.36 16.80 18.58
C TYR A 239 23.76 16.63 17.99
N SER A 240 24.45 17.74 17.67
CA SER A 240 25.81 17.71 17.11
C SER A 240 25.94 16.90 15.80
N ILE A 241 24.85 16.78 15.04
CA ILE A 241 24.84 16.11 13.73
C ILE A 241 25.59 17.01 12.74
N PRO A 242 26.62 16.51 12.02
CA PRO A 242 27.30 17.31 11.01
C PRO A 242 26.31 17.83 9.95
N ASN A 243 26.41 19.11 9.57
CA ASN A 243 25.47 19.74 8.63
C ASN A 243 25.29 18.95 7.32
N LYS A 244 26.37 18.34 6.82
CA LYS A 244 26.32 17.47 5.64
C LYS A 244 25.43 16.25 5.86
N GLN A 245 25.61 15.56 7.00
CA GLN A 245 24.84 14.36 7.34
C GLN A 245 23.37 14.69 7.57
N MET A 246 23.10 15.79 8.27
CA MET A 246 21.76 16.30 8.48
C MET A 246 21.05 16.53 7.13
N GLY A 247 21.71 17.21 6.19
CA GLY A 247 21.16 17.43 4.85
C GLY A 247 20.90 16.14 4.08
N GLU A 248 21.75 15.12 4.23
CA GLU A 248 21.55 13.81 3.61
C GLU A 248 20.35 13.05 4.22
N ILE A 249 20.21 13.06 5.55
CA ILE A 249 19.08 12.44 6.27
C ILE A 249 17.77 13.08 5.82
N VAL A 250 17.67 14.42 5.88
CA VAL A 250 16.45 15.15 5.54
C VAL A 250 16.08 14.92 4.06
N ARG A 251 17.05 15.02 3.14
CA ARG A 251 16.80 14.73 1.71
C ARG A 251 16.32 13.30 1.49
N THR A 252 16.87 12.33 2.20
CA THR A 252 16.46 10.92 2.08
C THR A 252 15.01 10.74 2.52
N ILE A 253 14.61 11.35 3.65
CA ILE A 253 13.21 11.37 4.11
C ILE A 253 12.29 11.98 3.05
N ILE A 254 12.66 13.12 2.48
CA ILE A 254 11.88 13.82 1.44
C ILE A 254 11.74 12.92 0.20
N ILE A 255 12.84 12.30 -0.28
CA ILE A 255 12.82 11.43 -1.46
C ILE A 255 11.87 10.24 -1.25
N ILE A 256 11.94 9.58 -0.09
CA ILE A 256 11.06 8.45 0.23
C ILE A 256 9.61 8.90 0.27
N THR A 257 9.34 10.05 0.91
CA THR A 257 8.00 10.64 0.98
C THR A 257 7.44 10.95 -0.41
N LEU A 258 8.24 11.56 -1.29
CA LEU A 258 7.81 11.87 -2.66
C LEU A 258 7.58 10.60 -3.48
N ARG A 259 8.41 9.57 -3.32
CA ARG A 259 8.19 8.28 -4.00
C ARG A 259 6.88 7.64 -3.58
N ASP A 260 6.60 7.55 -2.27
CA ASP A 260 5.31 7.05 -1.78
C ASP A 260 4.16 7.96 -2.25
N PHE A 261 4.38 9.28 -2.25
CA PHE A 261 3.36 10.25 -2.63
C PHE A 261 2.83 10.06 -4.06
N TYR A 262 3.73 9.78 -5.01
CA TYR A 262 3.42 9.71 -6.45
C TYR A 262 3.25 8.29 -7.01
N THR A 263 3.45 7.25 -6.21
CA THR A 263 3.31 5.84 -6.67
C THR A 263 2.00 5.18 -6.27
N THR A 264 1.29 5.71 -5.26
CA THR A 264 -0.07 5.31 -4.87
C THR A 264 -1.10 6.29 -5.38
#